data_AF-A0A154KSN0-F1
#
_entry.id   AF-A0A154KSN0-F1
#
_cell.length_a   1.000
_cell.length_b   1.000
_cell.length_c   1.000
_cell.angle_alpha   90.00
_cell.angle_beta   90.00
_cell.angle_gamma   90.00
#
_symmetry.space_group_name_H-M   'P 1'
#
loop_
_entity.id
_entity.type
_entity.pdbx_description
1 polymer ?
#
loop_
_entity_poly.entity_id
_entity_poly.type
_entity_poly.pdbx_seq_one_letter_code
_entity_poly.pdbx_strand_id
1 'polypeptide(L)'
;MGFRQLLMTAFAVGFPTATIFIILAAMELLGWGTAILCATLAWLGIAGVLRIYFGDLRRVARYAMALRDKFRGTPPQHLSFGAASELSSLYTQIASTFRERIAHLEAQTSTDAEILDHLPNPVVMVNRQRVVTGFNQAARGLFHNLEIGRDLTRYIRDPILLDAFDDVAGEREQMKHAEFVLASDAHRHFDVLTARLPAATGDRNFVLSFSDLTELRKLEQMRADFATDAGHELRTPLSVLLGFIETLEGPAKDDPDALNQFLPVMRDQGQRMQHLIEDLLSLARIELNEHTPPSDDCDIGRIIDKVAQTLAMKAEAKGMEIKVSCELDNTEIVGEEKEMTQVFVNLVENAIKYGHPKTSIDVSITLAKNTPGALARYRHDRVLAVAIRDHSDGIAREHLPRLTERFYRVDTARSRAVGGTGLGLAIVKHLVQRHRGTMTIDSEQGVGSVFTVYLPAKASDNIRTLHRA
;
A
#
# COMPACT_ATOMS: atom_id res chain seq x y z
N MET A 1 62.01 -19.34 23.56
CA MET A 1 63.12 -20.03 24.26
C MET A 1 64.35 -20.07 23.36
N GLY A 2 65.47 -19.48 23.78
CA GLY A 2 66.71 -19.49 22.99
C GLY A 2 67.40 -20.86 23.00
N PHE A 3 68.28 -21.13 22.03
CA PHE A 3 69.11 -22.35 21.99
C PHE A 3 69.85 -22.59 23.33
N ARG A 4 70.27 -21.51 23.99
CA ARG A 4 70.85 -21.52 25.35
C ARG A 4 69.93 -22.09 26.44
N GLN A 5 68.64 -21.74 26.42
CA GLN A 5 67.70 -22.22 27.43
C GLN A 5 67.40 -23.71 27.23
N LEU A 6 67.34 -24.17 25.97
CA LEU A 6 67.18 -25.60 25.66
C LEU A 6 68.37 -26.42 26.17
N LEU A 7 69.59 -25.92 25.95
CA LEU A 7 70.82 -26.53 26.45
C LEU A 7 70.86 -26.55 27.99
N MET A 8 70.47 -25.46 28.66
CA MET A 8 70.39 -25.42 30.13
C MET A 8 69.35 -26.40 30.68
N THR A 9 68.17 -26.49 30.08
CA THR A 9 67.15 -27.46 30.50
C THR A 9 67.59 -28.89 30.24
N ALA A 10 68.25 -29.17 29.11
CA ALA A 10 68.80 -30.49 28.81
C ALA A 10 69.92 -30.88 29.78
N PHE A 11 70.78 -29.92 30.15
CA PHE A 11 71.82 -30.12 31.16
C PHE A 11 71.24 -30.38 32.55
N ALA A 12 70.22 -29.62 32.97
CA ALA A 12 69.56 -29.82 34.26
C ALA A 12 68.85 -31.18 34.36
N VAL A 13 68.18 -31.61 33.28
CA VAL A 13 67.47 -32.91 33.23
C VAL A 13 68.45 -34.09 33.06
N GLY A 14 69.58 -33.89 32.37
CA GLY A 14 70.63 -34.92 32.19
C GLY A 14 71.64 -34.98 33.33
N PHE A 15 71.61 -34.07 34.29
CA PHE A 15 72.55 -34.05 35.42
C PHE A 15 72.46 -35.33 36.29
N PRO A 16 71.27 -35.84 36.68
CA PRO A 16 71.18 -37.06 37.48
C PRO A 16 71.72 -38.30 36.76
N THR A 17 71.50 -38.42 35.44
CA THR A 17 72.00 -39.55 34.65
C THR A 17 73.51 -39.50 34.52
N ALA A 18 74.08 -38.31 34.33
CA ALA A 18 75.53 -38.12 34.36
C ALA A 18 76.15 -38.50 35.72
N THR A 19 75.51 -38.10 36.83
CA THR A 19 75.96 -38.44 38.19
C THR A 19 75.95 -39.95 38.44
N ILE A 20 74.94 -40.67 37.95
CA ILE A 20 74.89 -42.14 38.04
C ILE A 20 76.06 -42.80 37.30
N PHE A 21 76.37 -42.35 36.08
CA PHE A 21 77.52 -42.89 35.33
C PHE A 21 78.87 -42.56 35.99
N ILE A 22 78.99 -41.41 36.64
CA ILE A 22 80.19 -41.03 37.41
C ILE A 22 80.35 -41.94 38.64
N ILE A 23 79.26 -42.23 39.36
CA ILE A 23 79.27 -43.14 40.51
C ILE A 23 79.64 -44.56 40.08
N LEU A 24 79.10 -45.06 38.97
CA LEU A 24 79.42 -46.38 38.43
C LEU A 24 80.89 -46.50 38.02
N ALA A 25 81.49 -45.44 37.48
CA ALA A 25 82.91 -45.40 37.18
C ALA A 25 83.79 -45.36 38.44
N ALA A 26 83.36 -44.66 39.49
CA ALA A 26 84.06 -44.58 40.77
C ALA A 26 84.06 -45.92 41.54
N MET A 27 83.05 -46.77 41.32
CA MET A 27 82.95 -48.10 41.92
C MET A 27 83.68 -49.21 41.12
N GLU A 28 84.48 -48.83 40.11
CA GLU A 28 85.20 -49.74 39.19
C GLU A 28 84.31 -50.71 38.39
N LEU A 29 82.99 -50.49 38.39
CA LEU A 29 82.02 -51.29 37.62
C LEU A 29 82.03 -50.93 36.12
N LEU A 30 82.55 -49.76 35.76
CA LEU A 30 82.61 -49.26 34.39
C LEU A 30 83.89 -48.44 34.16
N GLY A 31 84.45 -48.51 32.95
CA GLY A 31 85.59 -47.65 32.59
C GLY A 31 85.18 -46.18 32.49
N TRP A 32 86.05 -45.27 32.91
CA TRP A 32 85.79 -43.82 32.83
C TRP A 32 85.47 -43.35 31.40
N GLY A 33 86.15 -43.89 30.39
CA GLY A 33 85.87 -43.59 28.98
C GLY A 33 84.45 -44.00 28.55
N THR A 34 83.99 -45.18 28.99
CA THR A 34 82.63 -45.67 28.71
C THR A 34 81.56 -44.88 29.46
N ALA A 35 81.83 -44.46 30.70
CA ALA A 35 80.89 -43.65 31.48
C ALA A 35 80.64 -42.26 30.86
N ILE A 36 81.70 -41.60 30.38
CA ILE A 36 81.60 -40.30 29.70
C ILE A 36 80.84 -40.45 28.38
N LEU A 37 81.11 -41.51 27.61
CA LEU A 37 80.39 -41.78 26.36
C LEU A 37 78.89 -42.02 26.60
N CYS A 38 78.53 -42.83 27.60
CA CYS A 38 77.13 -43.08 27.94
C CYS A 38 76.41 -41.82 28.45
N ALA A 39 77.07 -41.01 29.28
CA ALA A 39 76.50 -39.75 29.77
C ALA A 39 76.29 -38.73 28.64
N THR A 40 77.24 -38.62 27.70
CA THR A 40 77.12 -37.72 26.55
C THR A 40 76.04 -38.16 25.56
N LEU A 41 75.91 -39.46 25.30
CA LEU A 41 74.83 -40.02 24.48
C LEU A 41 73.45 -39.81 25.13
N ALA A 42 73.33 -40.04 26.44
CA ALA A 42 72.09 -39.78 27.18
C ALA A 42 71.70 -38.30 27.13
N TRP A 43 72.67 -37.39 27.28
CA TRP A 43 72.44 -35.96 27.18
C TRP A 43 72.02 -35.52 25.78
N LEU A 44 72.66 -36.04 24.73
CA LEU A 44 72.27 -35.79 23.33
C LEU A 44 70.85 -36.30 23.04
N GLY A 45 70.46 -37.46 23.58
CA GLY A 45 69.11 -38.00 23.49
C GLY A 45 68.08 -37.08 24.16
N ILE A 46 68.33 -36.66 25.41
CA ILE A 46 67.46 -35.73 26.15
C ILE A 46 67.34 -34.40 25.43
N ALA A 47 68.45 -33.84 24.92
CA ALA A 47 68.44 -32.61 24.15
C ALA A 47 67.63 -32.73 22.85
N GLY A 48 67.71 -33.87 22.16
CA GLY A 48 66.90 -34.17 20.97
C GLY A 48 65.41 -34.20 21.25
N VAL A 49 64.99 -34.92 22.30
CA VAL A 49 63.58 -35.02 22.73
C VAL A 49 63.04 -33.64 23.15
N LEU A 50 63.79 -32.88 23.94
CA LEU A 50 63.41 -31.52 24.34
C LEU A 50 63.30 -30.57 23.14
N ARG A 51 64.17 -30.70 22.14
CA ARG A 51 64.11 -29.90 20.91
C ARG A 51 62.82 -30.15 20.13
N ILE A 52 62.39 -31.40 20.02
CA ILE A 52 61.13 -31.77 19.37
C ILE A 52 59.95 -31.21 20.18
N TYR A 53 59.94 -31.42 21.51
CA TYR A 53 58.87 -30.94 22.40
C TYR A 53 58.68 -29.42 22.35
N PHE A 54 59.76 -28.64 22.49
CA PHE A 54 59.68 -27.18 22.39
C PHE A 54 59.38 -26.70 20.97
N GLY A 55 59.71 -27.50 19.94
CA GLY A 55 59.33 -27.23 18.56
C GLY A 55 57.82 -27.31 18.36
N ASP A 56 57.20 -28.36 18.89
CA ASP A 56 55.74 -28.55 18.90
C ASP A 56 55.02 -27.41 19.61
N LEU A 57 55.48 -27.05 20.82
CA LEU A 57 54.87 -25.98 21.60
C LEU A 57 54.94 -24.62 20.88
N ARG A 58 56.04 -24.34 20.15
CA ARG A 58 56.14 -23.12 19.32
C ARG A 58 55.23 -23.15 18.10
N ARG A 59 54.98 -24.32 17.51
CA ARG A 59 54.02 -24.47 16.41
C ARG A 59 52.61 -24.15 16.89
N VAL A 60 52.21 -24.68 18.04
CA VAL A 60 50.91 -24.39 18.67
C VAL A 60 50.81 -22.92 19.09
N ALA A 61 51.84 -22.34 19.71
CA ALA A 61 51.85 -20.94 20.11
C ALA A 61 51.73 -19.98 18.91
N ARG A 62 52.42 -20.26 17.79
CA ARG A 62 52.28 -19.47 16.56
C ARG A 62 50.88 -19.58 15.96
N TYR A 63 50.27 -20.77 16.01
CA TYR A 63 48.89 -20.96 15.58
C TYR A 63 47.91 -20.14 16.44
N ALA A 64 48.05 -20.18 17.77
CA ALA A 64 47.23 -19.39 18.68
C ALA A 64 47.37 -17.87 18.45
N MET A 65 48.59 -17.38 18.21
CA MET A 65 48.82 -15.96 17.88
C MET A 65 48.22 -15.57 16.52
N ALA A 66 48.38 -16.42 15.50
CA ALA A 66 47.79 -16.18 14.18
C ALA A 66 46.25 -16.14 14.24
N LEU A 67 45.67 -17.00 15.08
CA LEU A 67 44.23 -17.03 15.32
C LEU A 67 43.74 -15.74 16.00
N ARG A 68 44.49 -15.21 16.98
CA ARG A 68 44.14 -13.94 17.65
C ARG A 68 44.14 -12.75 16.70
N ASP A 69 45.17 -12.62 15.88
CA ASP A 69 45.37 -11.39 15.10
C ASP A 69 44.60 -11.39 13.78
N LYS A 70 44.32 -12.57 13.19
CA LYS A 70 43.70 -12.68 11.85
C LYS A 70 42.44 -13.55 11.82
N PHE A 71 42.03 -14.15 12.94
CA PHE A 71 40.94 -15.14 13.00
C PHE A 71 41.08 -16.27 11.97
N ARG A 72 42.30 -16.52 11.48
CA ARG A 72 42.63 -17.44 10.39
C ARG A 72 43.96 -18.13 10.67
N GLY A 73 44.02 -19.43 10.37
CA GLY A 73 45.23 -20.23 10.47
C GLY A 73 44.93 -21.70 10.25
N THR A 74 45.89 -22.46 9.75
CA THR A 74 45.80 -23.92 9.65
C THR A 74 46.40 -24.54 10.91
N PRO A 75 45.71 -25.48 11.58
CA PRO A 75 46.26 -26.16 12.74
C PRO A 75 47.55 -26.91 12.34
N PRO A 76 48.59 -26.90 13.17
CA PRO A 76 49.83 -27.61 12.88
C PRO A 76 49.57 -29.12 12.76
N GLN A 77 50.02 -29.70 11.64
CA GLN A 77 49.95 -31.15 11.39
C GLN A 77 51.21 -31.85 11.92
N HIS A 78 51.06 -33.11 12.34
CA HIS A 78 52.16 -33.97 12.85
C HIS A 78 52.91 -33.39 14.06
N LEU A 79 52.19 -33.23 15.18
CA LEU A 79 52.79 -32.97 16.49
C LEU A 79 53.28 -34.30 17.08
N SER A 80 54.50 -34.33 17.59
CA SER A 80 55.15 -35.53 18.11
C SER A 80 54.68 -35.90 19.52
N PHE A 81 54.09 -34.95 20.27
CA PHE A 81 53.60 -35.16 21.62
C PHE A 81 52.09 -34.93 21.77
N GLY A 82 51.43 -35.82 22.51
CA GLY A 82 49.98 -35.80 22.77
C GLY A 82 49.46 -34.50 23.40
N ALA A 83 50.20 -33.93 24.36
CA ALA A 83 49.82 -32.68 25.02
C ALA A 83 49.77 -31.48 24.05
N ALA A 84 50.67 -31.44 23.05
CA ALA A 84 50.64 -30.39 22.05
C ALA A 84 49.46 -30.56 21.09
N SER A 85 49.12 -31.80 20.72
CA SER A 85 47.92 -32.06 19.90
C SER A 85 46.62 -31.72 20.63
N GLU A 86 46.54 -32.00 21.93
CA GLU A 86 45.38 -31.67 22.77
C GLU A 86 45.19 -30.16 22.92
N LEU A 87 46.27 -29.40 23.11
CA LEU A 87 46.21 -27.94 23.10
C LEU A 87 45.79 -27.40 21.73
N SER A 88 46.31 -27.97 20.64
CA SER A 88 45.95 -27.56 19.28
C SER A 88 44.47 -27.83 18.96
N SER A 89 43.92 -28.97 19.39
CA SER A 89 42.51 -29.30 19.20
C SER A 89 41.61 -28.40 20.05
N LEU A 90 41.98 -28.13 21.30
CA LEU A 90 41.25 -27.21 22.18
C LEU A 90 41.20 -25.79 21.59
N TYR A 91 42.34 -25.26 21.12
CA TYR A 91 42.37 -23.96 20.46
C TYR A 91 41.50 -23.92 19.20
N THR A 92 41.49 -25.01 18.42
CA THR A 92 40.68 -25.10 17.21
C THR A 92 39.19 -25.16 17.53
N GLN A 93 38.80 -25.89 18.57
CA GLN A 93 37.42 -25.97 19.03
C GLN A 93 36.92 -24.61 19.55
N ILE A 94 37.73 -23.91 20.34
CA ILE A 94 37.40 -22.54 20.78
C ILE A 94 37.24 -21.62 19.57
N ALA A 95 38.17 -21.69 18.61
CA ALA A 95 38.13 -20.89 17.39
C ALA A 95 36.86 -21.10 16.56
N SER A 96 36.41 -22.34 16.39
CA SER A 96 35.22 -22.66 15.63
C SER A 96 33.96 -22.16 16.34
N THR A 97 33.84 -22.40 17.64
CA THR A 97 32.68 -21.95 18.43
C THR A 97 32.53 -20.43 18.41
N PHE A 98 33.63 -19.67 18.55
CA PHE A 98 33.57 -18.21 18.43
C PHE A 98 33.14 -17.76 17.05
N ARG A 99 33.63 -18.42 15.98
CA ARG A 99 33.28 -18.08 14.60
C ARG A 99 31.80 -18.32 14.30
N GLU A 100 31.27 -19.45 14.76
CA GLU A 100 29.85 -19.78 14.66
C GLU A 100 29.00 -18.76 15.42
N ARG A 101 29.42 -18.37 16.64
CA ARG A 101 28.70 -17.36 17.44
C ARG A 101 28.65 -16.00 16.74
N ILE A 102 29.78 -15.54 16.18
CA ILE A 102 29.85 -14.27 15.45
C ILE A 102 28.98 -14.33 14.20
N ALA A 103 29.13 -15.39 13.39
CA ALA A 103 28.34 -15.56 12.17
C ALA A 103 26.82 -15.62 12.47
N HIS A 104 26.42 -16.28 13.57
CA HIS A 104 25.03 -16.32 14.00
C HIS A 104 24.50 -14.93 14.40
N LEU A 105 25.29 -14.13 15.12
CA LEU A 105 24.90 -12.77 15.51
C LEU A 105 24.81 -11.82 14.29
N GLU A 106 25.73 -11.95 13.34
CA GLU A 106 25.70 -11.21 12.08
C GLU A 106 24.47 -11.59 11.25
N ALA A 107 24.17 -12.89 11.13
CA ALA A 107 22.99 -13.39 10.44
C ALA A 107 21.68 -12.90 11.08
N GLN A 108 21.58 -12.93 12.42
CA GLN A 108 20.41 -12.40 13.13
C GLN A 108 20.24 -10.89 12.90
N THR A 109 21.31 -10.11 13.02
CA THR A 109 21.26 -8.66 12.82
C THR A 109 20.86 -8.28 11.38
N SER A 110 21.38 -9.03 10.39
CA SER A 110 21.00 -8.86 8.98
C SER A 110 19.53 -9.21 8.75
N THR A 111 19.04 -10.28 9.37
CA THR A 111 17.65 -10.73 9.25
C THR A 111 16.69 -9.70 9.84
N ASP A 112 16.97 -9.17 11.03
CA ASP A 112 16.13 -8.15 11.67
C ASP A 112 16.08 -6.84 10.86
N ALA A 113 17.21 -6.43 10.29
CA ALA A 113 17.28 -5.27 9.41
C ALA A 113 16.48 -5.47 8.12
N GLU A 114 16.57 -6.65 7.51
CA GLU A 114 15.83 -7.02 6.30
C GLU A 114 14.32 -7.09 6.54
N ILE A 115 13.89 -7.66 7.68
CA ILE A 115 12.47 -7.67 8.09
C ILE A 115 11.94 -6.23 8.21
N LEU A 116 12.67 -5.35 8.90
CA LEU A 116 12.26 -3.95 9.08
C LEU A 116 12.15 -3.20 7.74
N ASP A 117 13.09 -3.42 6.81
CA ASP A 117 13.09 -2.80 5.49
C ASP A 117 11.93 -3.25 4.60
N HIS A 118 11.44 -4.49 4.78
CA HIS A 118 10.30 -5.03 4.06
C HIS A 118 8.93 -4.76 4.70
N LEU A 119 8.87 -4.13 5.87
CA LEU A 119 7.59 -3.74 6.46
C LEU A 119 6.88 -2.68 5.58
N PRO A 120 5.57 -2.84 5.33
CA PRO A 120 4.81 -1.93 4.47
C PRO A 120 4.63 -0.53 5.09
N ASN A 121 4.55 -0.46 6.42
CA ASN A 121 4.36 0.78 7.14
C ASN A 121 5.70 1.52 7.31
N PRO A 122 5.75 2.84 7.09
CA PRO A 122 6.90 3.66 7.45
C PRO A 122 7.23 3.55 8.94
N VAL A 123 8.49 3.25 9.24
CA VAL A 123 9.00 3.18 10.61
C VAL A 123 10.21 4.10 10.74
N VAL A 124 10.20 4.98 11.74
CA VAL A 124 11.30 5.89 12.09
C VAL A 124 11.69 5.67 13.53
N MET A 125 12.98 5.48 13.78
CA MET A 125 13.56 5.32 15.11
C MET A 125 14.26 6.61 15.52
N VAL A 126 14.01 7.07 16.74
CA VAL A 126 14.61 8.29 17.27
C VAL A 126 15.14 8.09 18.69
N ASN A 127 16.11 8.93 19.08
CA ASN A 127 16.58 9.00 20.45
C ASN A 127 15.74 10.00 21.28
N ARG A 128 16.09 10.16 22.57
CA ARG A 128 15.38 11.05 23.50
C ARG A 128 15.44 12.53 23.10
N GLN A 129 16.43 12.92 22.31
CA GLN A 129 16.59 14.27 21.75
C GLN A 129 15.91 14.43 20.38
N ARG A 130 15.02 13.49 19.98
CA ARG A 130 14.33 13.47 18.68
C ARG A 130 15.26 13.34 17.48
N VAL A 131 16.50 12.93 17.69
CA VAL A 131 17.45 12.70 16.59
C VAL A 131 17.14 11.34 15.96
N VAL A 132 17.01 11.31 14.64
CA VAL A 132 16.76 10.09 13.86
C VAL A 132 17.96 9.16 13.96
N THR A 133 17.74 7.96 14.49
CA THR A 133 18.76 6.91 14.64
C THR A 133 18.64 5.80 13.59
N GLY A 134 17.50 5.70 12.91
CA GLY A 134 17.24 4.71 11.87
C GLY A 134 15.84 4.83 11.28
N PHE A 135 15.61 4.23 10.12
CA PHE A 135 14.31 4.19 9.46
C PHE A 135 14.31 3.09 8.38
N ASN A 136 13.13 2.61 7.99
CA ASN A 136 12.99 1.57 6.96
C ASN A 136 12.81 2.14 5.54
N GLN A 137 12.77 1.26 4.54
CA GLN A 137 12.53 1.62 3.14
C GLN A 137 11.21 2.41 2.94
N ALA A 138 10.11 2.00 3.59
CA ALA A 138 8.82 2.69 3.48
C ALA A 138 8.89 4.14 3.99
N ALA A 139 9.62 4.40 5.07
CA ALA A 139 9.85 5.75 5.58
C ALA A 139 10.69 6.63 4.65
N ARG A 140 11.64 6.05 3.90
CA ARG A 140 12.37 6.78 2.85
C ARG A 140 11.46 7.22 1.71
N GLY A 141 10.46 6.40 1.36
CA GLY A 141 9.44 6.75 0.36
C GLY A 141 8.49 7.86 0.83
N LEU A 142 8.19 7.91 2.14
CA LEU A 142 7.34 8.95 2.72
C LEU A 142 8.07 10.29 2.86
N PHE A 143 9.30 10.27 3.39
CA PHE A 143 10.12 11.45 3.67
C PHE A 143 11.33 11.50 2.74
N HIS A 144 11.23 12.25 1.64
CA HIS A 144 12.20 12.26 0.53
C HIS A 144 13.64 12.71 0.87
N ASN A 145 13.91 13.15 2.11
CA ASN A 145 15.24 13.59 2.57
C ASN A 145 15.55 13.14 4.01
N LEU A 146 14.95 12.04 4.49
CA LEU A 146 15.17 11.57 5.85
C LEU A 146 16.63 11.12 6.06
N GLU A 147 17.34 11.78 6.97
CA GLU A 147 18.75 11.53 7.30
C GLU A 147 18.92 11.08 8.75
N ILE A 148 19.81 10.10 8.97
CA ILE A 148 20.27 9.71 10.31
C ILE A 148 21.10 10.85 10.91
N GLY A 149 20.96 11.10 12.22
CA GLY A 149 21.69 12.16 12.94
C GLY A 149 21.06 13.54 12.82
N ARG A 150 19.90 13.68 12.15
CA ARG A 150 19.12 14.92 12.09
C ARG A 150 17.94 14.88 13.04
N ASP A 151 17.50 16.06 13.46
CA ASP A 151 16.31 16.23 14.29
C ASP A 151 15.03 15.93 13.49
N LEU A 152 14.14 15.12 14.07
CA LEU A 152 12.85 14.74 13.49
C LEU A 152 11.96 15.95 13.18
N THR A 153 12.06 17.03 13.96
CA THR A 153 11.28 18.27 13.79
C THR A 153 11.50 18.96 12.44
N ARG A 154 12.58 18.63 11.74
CA ARG A 154 12.86 19.13 10.40
C ARG A 154 11.90 18.58 9.35
N TYR A 155 11.37 17.38 9.58
CA TYR A 155 10.45 16.67 8.67
C TYR A 155 9.01 16.74 9.18
N ILE A 156 8.82 16.76 10.49
CA ILE A 156 7.52 16.73 11.15
C ILE A 156 7.42 17.95 12.06
N ARG A 157 6.54 18.89 11.71
CA ARG A 157 6.29 20.12 12.48
C ARG A 157 4.92 20.12 13.16
N ASP A 158 4.28 18.97 13.24
CA ASP A 158 2.95 18.83 13.82
C ASP A 158 3.04 18.81 15.37
N PRO A 159 2.39 19.77 16.07
CA PRO A 159 2.45 19.84 17.53
C PRO A 159 1.90 18.60 18.24
N ILE A 160 0.85 17.98 17.70
CA ILE A 160 0.17 16.83 18.33
C ILE A 160 1.12 15.63 18.37
N LEU A 161 1.84 15.38 17.26
CA LEU A 161 2.82 14.30 17.21
C LEU A 161 4.04 14.57 18.10
N LEU A 162 4.49 15.82 18.20
CA LEU A 162 5.59 16.18 19.09
C LEU A 162 5.21 16.05 20.58
N ASP A 163 4.00 16.44 20.94
CA ASP A 163 3.46 16.26 22.30
C ASP A 163 3.31 14.77 22.64
N ALA A 164 2.85 13.96 21.68
CA ALA A 164 2.74 12.52 21.87
C ALA A 164 4.10 11.86 22.10
N PHE A 165 5.13 12.32 21.39
CA PHE A 165 6.50 11.90 21.63
C PHE A 165 6.99 12.29 23.03
N ASP A 166 6.75 13.53 23.45
CA ASP A 166 7.21 14.03 24.75
C ASP A 166 6.56 13.31 25.92
N ASP A 167 5.28 12.93 25.81
CA ASP A 167 4.59 12.15 26.84
C ASP A 167 5.20 10.75 27.00
N VAL A 168 5.53 10.08 25.89
CA VAL A 168 6.19 8.77 25.90
C VAL A 168 7.64 8.88 26.37
N ALA A 169 8.36 9.93 25.95
CA ALA A 169 9.73 10.20 26.37
C ALA A 169 9.86 10.66 27.84
N GLY A 170 8.79 11.26 28.38
CA GLY A 170 8.62 11.65 29.77
C GLY A 170 8.18 10.50 30.69
N GLU A 171 8.06 9.27 30.15
CA GLU A 171 7.62 8.07 30.87
C GLU A 171 6.20 8.16 31.46
N ARG A 172 5.34 9.03 30.90
CA ARG A 172 3.93 9.15 31.28
C ARG A 172 3.11 8.00 30.71
N GLU A 173 3.45 7.58 29.49
CA GLU A 173 2.81 6.49 28.76
C GLU A 173 3.87 5.60 28.10
N GLN A 174 3.58 4.30 27.92
CA GLN A 174 4.48 3.37 27.20
C GLN A 174 4.38 3.51 25.69
N MET A 175 3.19 3.85 25.21
CA MET A 175 2.86 4.04 23.81
C MET A 175 1.71 5.03 23.69
N LYS A 176 1.72 5.85 22.62
CA LYS A 176 0.67 6.84 22.34
C LYS A 176 0.42 6.94 20.85
N HIS A 177 -0.86 7.01 20.48
CA HIS A 177 -1.29 7.28 19.11
C HIS A 177 -1.51 8.78 18.92
N ALA A 178 -1.11 9.27 17.76
CA ALA A 178 -1.32 10.65 17.35
C ALA A 178 -1.69 10.71 15.87
N GLU A 179 -2.74 11.44 15.55
CA GLU A 179 -3.09 11.71 14.16
C GLU A 179 -2.16 12.78 13.59
N PHE A 180 -1.62 12.49 12.42
CA PHE A 180 -0.67 13.33 11.72
C PHE A 180 -1.15 13.55 10.29
N VAL A 181 -1.20 14.81 9.86
CA VAL A 181 -1.52 15.18 8.48
C VAL A 181 -0.26 15.68 7.80
N LEU A 182 0.18 14.96 6.77
CA LEU A 182 1.32 15.37 5.97
C LEU A 182 0.85 16.32 4.86
N ALA A 183 1.10 17.61 5.06
CA ALA A 183 0.74 18.73 4.16
C ALA A 183 1.54 18.78 2.83
N SER A 184 2.06 17.65 2.35
CA SER A 184 2.60 17.52 0.99
C SER A 184 1.46 17.50 -0.05
N ASP A 185 1.79 17.49 -1.35
CA ASP A 185 0.88 17.60 -2.53
C ASP A 185 -0.41 16.73 -2.53
N ALA A 186 -0.58 15.81 -1.57
CA ALA A 186 -1.70 14.87 -1.50
C ALA A 186 -2.47 14.81 -0.16
N HIS A 187 -2.24 15.73 0.81
CA HIS A 187 -2.95 15.75 2.12
C HIS A 187 -3.15 14.35 2.72
N ARG A 188 -2.05 13.68 3.08
CA ARG A 188 -2.11 12.30 3.58
C ARG A 188 -2.37 12.28 5.07
N HIS A 189 -3.28 11.42 5.50
CA HIS A 189 -3.64 11.23 6.90
C HIS A 189 -2.92 9.98 7.42
N PHE A 190 -2.23 10.11 8.55
CA PHE A 190 -1.56 9.01 9.22
C PHE A 190 -2.03 8.91 10.67
N ASP A 191 -2.18 7.69 11.15
CA ASP A 191 -2.10 7.40 12.58
C ASP A 191 -0.66 7.02 12.91
N VAL A 192 -0.07 7.73 13.87
CA VAL A 192 1.33 7.55 14.25
C VAL A 192 1.39 6.98 15.65
N LEU A 193 1.82 5.73 15.73
CA LEU A 193 2.13 5.07 16.98
C LEU A 193 3.54 5.46 17.40
N THR A 194 3.65 6.17 18.52
CA THR A 194 4.93 6.41 19.19
C THR A 194 5.05 5.43 20.36
N ALA A 195 6.09 4.60 20.35
CA ALA A 195 6.34 3.62 21.40
C ALA A 195 7.78 3.68 21.88
N ARG A 196 7.97 3.43 23.17
CA ARG A 196 9.31 3.30 23.77
C ARG A 196 9.84 1.89 23.55
N LEU A 197 11.07 1.78 23.09
CA LEU A 197 11.78 0.50 23.02
C LEU A 197 12.51 0.21 24.34
N PRO A 198 12.71 -1.07 24.71
CA PRO A 198 13.46 -1.43 25.89
C PRO A 198 14.87 -0.83 25.89
N ALA A 199 15.40 -0.49 27.07
CA ALA A 199 16.72 0.14 27.23
C ALA A 199 17.90 -0.69 26.68
N ALA A 200 17.70 -1.98 26.40
CA ALA A 200 18.69 -2.86 25.77
C ALA A 200 19.01 -2.49 24.30
N THR A 201 18.24 -1.57 23.69
CA THR A 201 18.33 -1.22 22.27
C THR A 201 19.31 -0.06 21.95
N GLY A 202 20.11 0.38 22.93
CA GLY A 202 21.13 1.43 22.75
C GLY A 202 20.52 2.83 22.55
N ASP A 203 21.02 3.60 21.58
CA ASP A 203 20.52 4.96 21.28
C ASP A 203 19.12 4.99 20.65
N ARG A 204 18.60 3.83 20.23
CA ARG A 204 17.27 3.64 19.62
C ARG A 204 16.21 3.49 20.71
N ASN A 205 15.82 4.62 21.29
CA ASN A 205 14.94 4.62 22.47
C ASN A 205 13.44 4.65 22.12
N PHE A 206 13.09 5.15 20.94
CA PHE A 206 11.71 5.34 20.53
C PHE A 206 11.51 4.96 19.07
N VAL A 207 10.33 4.42 18.77
CA VAL A 207 9.89 4.07 17.42
C VAL A 207 8.59 4.81 17.11
N LEU A 208 8.53 5.38 15.91
CA LEU A 208 7.35 5.98 15.31
C LEU A 208 6.94 5.13 14.12
N SER A 209 5.76 4.52 14.18
CA SER A 209 5.17 3.76 13.06
C SER A 209 4.01 4.54 12.48
N PHE A 210 4.03 4.77 11.17
CA PHE A 210 3.00 5.53 10.46
C PHE A 210 2.07 4.56 9.74
N SER A 211 0.79 4.60 10.08
CA SER A 211 -0.28 3.85 9.41
C SER A 211 -1.06 4.80 8.53
N ASP A 212 -1.09 4.57 7.22
CA ASP A 212 -1.81 5.44 6.28
C ASP A 212 -3.33 5.24 6.43
N LEU A 213 -4.01 6.30 6.87
CA LEU A 213 -5.45 6.37 7.04
C LEU A 213 -6.12 7.23 5.96
N THR A 214 -5.38 7.65 4.91
CA THR A 214 -5.87 8.61 3.91
C THR A 214 -7.15 8.11 3.23
N GLU A 215 -7.16 6.87 2.75
CA GLU A 215 -8.35 6.32 2.08
C GLU A 215 -9.52 6.13 3.04
N LEU A 216 -9.25 5.72 4.29
CA LEU A 216 -10.27 5.62 5.32
C LEU A 216 -10.89 6.99 5.63
N ARG A 217 -10.07 8.03 5.83
CA ARG A 217 -10.51 9.40 6.09
C ARG A 217 -11.29 9.98 4.91
N LYS A 218 -10.86 9.72 3.68
CA LYS A 218 -11.63 10.10 2.48
C LYS A 218 -13.00 9.42 2.47
N LEU A 219 -13.08 8.13 2.78
CA LEU A 219 -14.35 7.40 2.86
C LEU A 219 -15.26 7.94 3.97
N GLU A 220 -14.72 8.24 5.14
CA GLU A 220 -15.46 8.86 6.25
C GLU A 220 -15.98 10.25 5.88
N GLN A 221 -15.13 11.09 5.29
CA GLN A 221 -15.52 12.41 4.82
C GLN A 221 -16.61 12.32 3.75
N MET A 222 -16.43 11.46 2.75
CA MET A 222 -17.45 11.24 1.71
C MET A 222 -18.78 10.75 2.29
N ARG A 223 -18.76 9.90 3.31
CA ARG A 223 -19.98 9.45 4.03
C ARG A 223 -20.63 10.59 4.80
N ALA A 224 -19.84 11.43 5.47
CA ALA A 224 -20.35 12.58 6.22
C ALA A 224 -20.97 13.64 5.30
N ASP A 225 -20.28 13.96 4.20
CA ASP A 225 -20.75 14.90 3.18
C ASP A 225 -22.05 14.39 2.56
N PHE A 226 -22.10 13.10 2.21
CA PHE A 226 -23.31 12.46 1.71
C PHE A 226 -24.51 12.57 2.67
N ALA A 227 -24.29 12.34 3.97
CA ALA A 227 -25.35 12.42 4.98
C ALA A 227 -25.86 13.86 5.14
N THR A 228 -24.94 14.83 5.15
CA THR A 228 -25.27 16.26 5.19
C THR A 228 -26.08 16.69 3.96
N ASP A 229 -25.59 16.35 2.76
CA ASP A 229 -26.22 16.74 1.50
C ASP A 229 -27.60 16.10 1.31
N ALA A 230 -27.71 14.79 1.59
CA ALA A 230 -28.99 14.09 1.56
C ALA A 230 -29.99 14.71 2.55
N GLY A 231 -29.52 15.07 3.75
CA GLY A 231 -30.33 15.77 4.75
C GLY A 231 -30.85 17.12 4.26
N HIS A 232 -30.01 17.91 3.58
CA HIS A 232 -30.41 19.21 3.03
C HIS A 232 -31.39 19.09 1.85
N GLU A 233 -31.15 18.15 0.92
CA GLU A 233 -32.02 17.94 -0.23
C GLU A 233 -33.36 17.28 0.14
N LEU A 234 -33.44 16.55 1.27
CA LEU A 234 -34.71 16.06 1.83
C LEU A 234 -35.47 17.12 2.63
N ARG A 235 -34.77 17.97 3.39
CA ARG A 235 -35.41 19.01 4.23
C ARG A 235 -36.19 20.01 3.39
N THR A 236 -35.65 20.43 2.25
CA THR A 236 -36.27 21.45 1.39
C THR A 236 -37.66 21.05 0.87
N PRO A 237 -37.85 19.91 0.16
CA PRO A 237 -39.18 19.49 -0.29
C PRO A 237 -40.12 19.17 0.87
N LEU A 238 -39.61 18.66 1.99
CA LEU A 238 -40.40 18.41 3.19
C LEU A 238 -40.95 19.71 3.80
N SER A 239 -40.14 20.77 3.90
CA SER A 239 -40.59 22.08 4.37
C SER A 239 -41.66 22.69 3.45
N VAL A 240 -41.54 22.51 2.14
CA VAL A 240 -42.57 22.95 1.17
C VAL A 240 -43.87 22.17 1.35
N LEU A 241 -43.80 20.85 1.51
CA LEU A 241 -44.95 20.00 1.80
C LEU A 241 -45.67 20.42 3.08
N LEU A 242 -44.91 20.61 4.18
CA LEU A 242 -45.46 21.06 5.45
C LEU A 242 -46.12 22.43 5.33
N GLY A 243 -45.50 23.38 4.62
CA GLY A 243 -46.09 24.70 4.41
C GLY A 243 -47.42 24.68 3.63
N PHE A 244 -47.54 23.81 2.61
CA PHE A 244 -48.82 23.63 1.92
C PHE A 244 -49.87 22.96 2.80
N ILE A 245 -49.49 21.96 3.61
CA ILE A 245 -50.38 21.31 4.57
C ILE A 245 -50.89 22.36 5.59
N GLU A 246 -49.99 23.14 6.20
CA GLU A 246 -50.35 24.21 7.14
C GLU A 246 -51.29 25.24 6.51
N THR A 247 -51.08 25.58 5.24
CA THR A 247 -51.95 26.52 4.51
C THR A 247 -53.34 25.95 4.27
N LEU A 248 -53.43 24.68 3.88
CA LEU A 248 -54.69 23.95 3.69
C LEU A 248 -55.39 23.58 5.00
N GLU A 249 -54.69 23.52 6.12
CA GLU A 249 -55.31 23.32 7.43
C GLU A 249 -55.81 24.63 8.06
N GLY A 250 -55.21 25.78 7.68
CA GLY A 250 -55.51 27.10 8.22
C GLY A 250 -56.23 28.02 7.22
N PRO A 251 -55.55 29.01 6.62
CA PRO A 251 -56.20 30.08 5.86
C PRO A 251 -56.99 29.61 4.63
N ALA A 252 -56.60 28.49 4.01
CA ALA A 252 -57.18 27.97 2.78
C ALA A 252 -58.01 26.69 2.99
N LYS A 253 -58.44 26.43 4.23
CA LYS A 253 -59.13 25.19 4.60
C LYS A 253 -60.40 24.89 3.79
N ASP A 254 -61.16 25.93 3.50
CA ASP A 254 -62.43 25.83 2.76
C ASP A 254 -62.30 26.44 1.34
N ASP A 255 -61.09 26.47 0.78
CA ASP A 255 -60.78 26.99 -0.56
C ASP A 255 -60.49 25.85 -1.57
N PRO A 256 -61.47 25.45 -2.40
CA PRO A 256 -61.29 24.40 -3.39
C PRO A 256 -60.28 24.75 -4.49
N ASP A 257 -60.11 26.04 -4.80
CA ASP A 257 -59.19 26.49 -5.83
C ASP A 257 -57.74 26.36 -5.34
N ALA A 258 -57.47 26.74 -4.08
CA ALA A 258 -56.18 26.51 -3.44
C ALA A 258 -55.86 25.00 -3.35
N LEU A 259 -56.84 24.17 -3.01
CA LEU A 259 -56.66 22.71 -2.97
C LEU A 259 -56.25 22.14 -4.33
N ASN A 260 -56.93 22.55 -5.41
CA ASN A 260 -56.63 22.12 -6.77
C ASN A 260 -55.25 22.58 -7.26
N GLN A 261 -54.74 23.72 -6.76
CA GLN A 261 -53.41 24.22 -7.07
C GLN A 261 -52.30 23.56 -6.25
N PHE A 262 -52.53 23.30 -4.96
CA PHE A 262 -51.48 22.79 -4.06
C PHE A 262 -51.30 21.27 -4.14
N LEU A 263 -52.38 20.49 -4.34
CA LEU A 263 -52.28 19.03 -4.42
C LEU A 263 -51.31 18.52 -5.51
N PRO A 264 -51.28 19.07 -6.74
CA PRO A 264 -50.27 18.71 -7.74
C PRO A 264 -48.85 19.01 -7.25
N VAL A 265 -48.61 20.17 -6.66
CA VAL A 265 -47.28 20.56 -6.18
C VAL A 265 -46.82 19.65 -5.04
N MET A 266 -47.71 19.32 -4.10
CA MET A 266 -47.42 18.38 -3.03
C MET A 266 -47.10 16.99 -3.58
N ARG A 267 -47.87 16.50 -4.55
CA ARG A 267 -47.60 15.21 -5.21
C ARG A 267 -46.22 15.20 -5.87
N ASP A 268 -45.87 16.26 -6.59
CA ASP A 268 -44.57 16.40 -7.25
C ASP A 268 -43.42 16.43 -6.23
N GLN A 269 -43.57 17.12 -5.09
CA GLN A 269 -42.58 17.09 -4.01
C GLN A 269 -42.45 15.68 -3.39
N GLY A 270 -43.56 14.98 -3.18
CA GLY A 270 -43.56 13.61 -2.66
C GLY A 270 -42.85 12.64 -3.60
N GLN A 271 -43.16 12.69 -4.90
CA GLN A 271 -42.49 11.89 -5.93
C GLN A 271 -41.00 12.22 -6.02
N ARG A 272 -40.64 13.51 -5.92
CA ARG A 272 -39.24 13.93 -5.89
C ARG A 272 -38.48 13.36 -4.68
N MET A 273 -39.08 13.35 -3.50
CA MET A 273 -38.48 12.73 -2.31
C MET A 273 -38.34 11.22 -2.48
N GLN A 274 -39.33 10.55 -3.06
CA GLN A 274 -39.26 9.12 -3.35
C GLN A 274 -38.08 8.80 -4.28
N HIS A 275 -37.96 9.49 -5.42
CA HIS A 275 -36.85 9.27 -6.35
C HIS A 275 -35.49 9.57 -5.70
N LEU A 276 -35.41 10.63 -4.88
CA LEU A 276 -34.18 10.94 -4.15
C LEU A 276 -33.79 9.78 -3.22
N ILE A 277 -34.73 9.21 -2.46
CA ILE A 277 -34.45 8.07 -1.58
C ILE A 277 -34.03 6.83 -2.39
N GLU A 278 -34.68 6.56 -3.51
CA GLU A 278 -34.33 5.45 -4.42
C GLU A 278 -32.90 5.63 -4.99
N ASP A 279 -32.55 6.84 -5.43
CA ASP A 279 -31.22 7.20 -5.90
C ASP A 279 -30.15 6.99 -4.80
N LEU A 280 -30.43 7.42 -3.57
CA LEU A 280 -29.52 7.26 -2.43
C LEU A 280 -29.27 5.78 -2.09
N LEU A 281 -30.34 4.97 -2.05
CA LEU A 281 -30.24 3.54 -1.79
C LEU A 281 -29.54 2.80 -2.93
N SER A 282 -29.78 3.20 -4.17
CA SER A 282 -29.08 2.68 -5.35
C SER A 282 -27.58 2.96 -5.25
N LEU A 283 -27.21 4.22 -5.01
CA LEU A 283 -25.81 4.62 -4.89
C LEU A 283 -25.09 3.87 -3.75
N ALA A 284 -25.70 3.77 -2.57
CA ALA A 284 -25.14 3.04 -1.44
C ALA A 284 -24.90 1.55 -1.74
N ARG A 285 -25.80 0.90 -2.48
CA ARG A 285 -25.62 -0.49 -2.92
C ARG A 285 -24.50 -0.64 -3.93
N ILE A 286 -24.38 0.30 -4.86
CA ILE A 286 -23.35 0.27 -5.90
C ILE A 286 -21.96 0.47 -5.29
N GLU A 287 -21.81 1.40 -4.33
CA GLU A 287 -20.55 1.62 -3.60
C GLU A 287 -20.08 0.39 -2.83
N LEU A 288 -21.01 -0.34 -2.18
CA LEU A 288 -20.68 -1.58 -1.48
C LEU A 288 -20.18 -2.67 -2.43
N ASN A 289 -20.61 -2.65 -3.68
CA ASN A 289 -20.29 -3.67 -4.68
C ASN A 289 -19.33 -3.15 -5.78
N GLU A 290 -18.72 -1.98 -5.64
CA GLU A 290 -17.94 -1.34 -6.71
C GLU A 290 -16.81 -2.23 -7.26
N HIS A 291 -16.24 -3.09 -6.40
CA HIS A 291 -15.14 -4.00 -6.74
C HIS A 291 -15.60 -5.39 -7.22
N THR A 292 -16.90 -5.67 -7.24
CA THR A 292 -17.46 -6.95 -7.69
C THR A 292 -17.98 -6.79 -9.11
N PRO A 293 -17.25 -7.22 -10.16
CA PRO A 293 -17.71 -7.05 -11.53
C PRO A 293 -18.98 -7.87 -11.79
N PRO A 294 -19.88 -7.39 -12.66
CA PRO A 294 -21.02 -8.16 -13.12
C PRO A 294 -20.58 -9.40 -13.90
N SER A 295 -21.41 -10.44 -13.87
CA SER A 295 -21.15 -11.74 -14.52
C SER A 295 -22.09 -12.10 -15.65
N ASP A 296 -23.24 -11.42 -15.73
CA ASP A 296 -24.27 -11.70 -16.73
C ASP A 296 -23.94 -11.04 -18.07
N ASP A 297 -24.62 -11.49 -19.13
CA ASP A 297 -24.54 -10.87 -20.44
C ASP A 297 -25.77 -9.96 -20.66
N CYS A 298 -25.55 -8.77 -21.24
CA CYS A 298 -26.66 -7.90 -21.63
C CYS A 298 -26.41 -7.22 -22.98
N ASP A 299 -27.51 -6.95 -23.68
CA ASP A 299 -27.50 -6.33 -25.01
C ASP A 299 -27.88 -4.85 -24.90
N ILE A 300 -26.91 -3.99 -25.18
CA ILE A 300 -27.06 -2.54 -25.06
C ILE A 300 -28.04 -1.97 -26.09
N GLY A 301 -28.10 -2.52 -27.30
CA GLY A 301 -29.05 -2.09 -28.33
C GLY A 301 -30.49 -2.29 -27.84
N ARG A 302 -30.79 -3.50 -27.33
CA ARG A 302 -32.11 -3.82 -26.78
C ARG A 302 -32.49 -2.96 -25.58
N ILE A 303 -31.52 -2.66 -24.71
CA ILE A 303 -31.74 -1.78 -23.56
C ILE A 303 -32.08 -0.36 -24.04
N ILE A 304 -31.32 0.20 -24.97
CA ILE A 304 -31.57 1.55 -25.52
C ILE A 304 -32.95 1.63 -26.17
N ASP A 305 -33.36 0.63 -26.96
CA ASP A 305 -34.68 0.60 -27.57
C ASP A 305 -35.81 0.63 -26.53
N LYS A 306 -35.67 -0.17 -25.46
CA LYS A 306 -36.64 -0.21 -24.36
C LYS A 306 -36.69 1.13 -23.60
N VAL A 307 -35.53 1.77 -23.38
CA VAL A 307 -35.44 3.07 -22.73
C VAL A 307 -36.09 4.16 -23.60
N ALA A 308 -35.82 4.17 -24.90
CA ALA A 308 -36.40 5.11 -25.84
C ALA A 308 -37.93 4.97 -25.90
N GLN A 309 -38.47 3.74 -25.95
CA GLN A 309 -39.91 3.50 -25.91
C GLN A 309 -40.55 3.96 -24.61
N THR A 310 -39.91 3.68 -23.47
CA THR A 310 -40.43 4.04 -22.14
C THR A 310 -40.48 5.56 -21.96
N LEU A 311 -39.49 6.28 -22.49
CA LEU A 311 -39.38 7.73 -22.36
C LEU A 311 -40.02 8.52 -23.51
N ALA A 312 -40.53 7.83 -24.55
CA ALA A 312 -41.14 8.46 -25.72
C ALA A 312 -42.28 9.42 -25.36
N MET A 313 -43.23 9.00 -24.51
CA MET A 313 -44.35 9.87 -24.09
C MET A 313 -43.86 11.12 -23.33
N LYS A 314 -42.80 10.98 -22.53
CA LYS A 314 -42.22 12.09 -21.76
C LYS A 314 -41.48 13.09 -22.65
N ALA A 315 -40.79 12.59 -23.69
CA ALA A 315 -40.17 13.43 -24.72
C ALA A 315 -41.24 14.15 -25.56
N GLU A 316 -42.28 13.44 -26.01
CA GLU A 316 -43.38 13.98 -26.81
C GLU A 316 -44.15 15.08 -26.07
N ALA A 317 -44.33 14.96 -24.75
CA ALA A 317 -44.92 16.01 -23.93
C ALA A 317 -44.14 17.35 -23.97
N LYS A 318 -42.84 17.32 -24.33
CA LYS A 318 -42.00 18.51 -24.60
C LYS A 318 -41.81 18.81 -26.09
N GLY A 319 -42.50 18.09 -26.97
CA GLY A 319 -42.35 18.16 -28.41
C GLY A 319 -41.00 17.62 -28.91
N MET A 320 -40.31 16.80 -28.12
CA MET A 320 -39.02 16.22 -28.47
C MET A 320 -39.18 14.84 -29.09
N GLU A 321 -38.21 14.44 -29.93
CA GLU A 321 -38.14 13.12 -30.55
C GLU A 321 -36.84 12.41 -30.15
N ILE A 322 -36.93 11.14 -29.73
CA ILE A 322 -35.75 10.31 -29.43
C ILE A 322 -35.40 9.52 -30.68
N LYS A 323 -34.21 9.77 -31.25
CA LYS A 323 -33.72 9.10 -32.45
C LYS A 323 -32.61 8.14 -32.08
N VAL A 324 -32.84 6.84 -32.31
CA VAL A 324 -31.84 5.80 -32.05
C VAL A 324 -31.20 5.38 -33.36
N SER A 325 -29.87 5.35 -33.38
CA SER A 325 -29.06 4.86 -34.50
C SER A 325 -28.06 3.81 -34.00
N CYS A 326 -28.11 2.62 -34.60
CA CYS A 326 -27.18 1.53 -34.30
C CYS A 326 -26.70 0.94 -35.63
N GLU A 327 -25.40 1.00 -35.88
CA GLU A 327 -24.78 0.45 -37.09
C GLU A 327 -24.11 -0.90 -36.83
N LEU A 328 -24.43 -1.54 -35.70
CA LEU A 328 -23.75 -2.74 -35.21
C LEU A 328 -24.71 -3.93 -35.13
N ASP A 329 -24.27 -5.09 -35.61
CA ASP A 329 -25.02 -6.35 -35.51
C ASP A 329 -24.93 -6.99 -34.11
N ASN A 330 -23.92 -6.64 -33.32
CA ASN A 330 -23.74 -7.15 -31.96
C ASN A 330 -23.37 -6.01 -30.99
N THR A 331 -24.21 -5.85 -29.97
CA THR A 331 -24.11 -4.86 -28.90
C THR A 331 -24.03 -5.50 -27.51
N GLU A 332 -23.66 -6.78 -27.44
CA GLU A 332 -23.49 -7.52 -26.18
C GLU A 332 -22.27 -7.04 -25.38
N ILE A 333 -22.47 -6.94 -24.07
CA ILE A 333 -21.43 -6.72 -23.06
C ILE A 333 -21.60 -7.70 -21.91
N VAL A 334 -20.56 -7.86 -21.10
CA VAL A 334 -20.69 -8.46 -19.77
C VAL A 334 -21.19 -7.38 -18.81
N GLY A 335 -22.43 -7.51 -18.33
CA GLY A 335 -23.10 -6.48 -17.54
C GLY A 335 -24.49 -6.88 -17.05
N GLU A 336 -24.97 -6.17 -16.04
CA GLU A 336 -26.32 -6.35 -15.51
C GLU A 336 -27.34 -5.47 -16.27
N GLU A 337 -28.36 -6.09 -16.88
CA GLU A 337 -29.37 -5.37 -17.69
C GLU A 337 -30.04 -4.23 -16.91
N LYS A 338 -30.37 -4.45 -15.63
CA LYS A 338 -31.04 -3.45 -14.78
C LYS A 338 -30.16 -2.23 -14.54
N GLU A 339 -28.88 -2.44 -14.26
CA GLU A 339 -27.90 -1.37 -14.01
C GLU A 339 -27.65 -0.56 -15.29
N MET A 340 -27.47 -1.23 -16.43
CA MET A 340 -27.32 -0.54 -17.72
C MET A 340 -28.59 0.19 -18.14
N THR A 341 -29.77 -0.38 -17.88
CA THR A 341 -31.05 0.33 -18.06
C THR A 341 -31.07 1.61 -17.23
N GLN A 342 -30.66 1.55 -15.96
CA GLN A 342 -30.59 2.74 -15.10
C GLN A 342 -29.60 3.80 -15.61
N VAL A 343 -28.44 3.40 -16.15
CA VAL A 343 -27.50 4.33 -16.79
C VAL A 343 -28.17 5.11 -17.92
N PHE A 344 -28.79 4.40 -18.86
CA PHE A 344 -29.35 5.05 -20.03
C PHE A 344 -30.65 5.80 -19.75
N VAL A 345 -31.47 5.34 -18.81
CA VAL A 345 -32.62 6.13 -18.31
C VAL A 345 -32.11 7.46 -17.75
N ASN A 346 -31.09 7.46 -16.89
CA ASN A 346 -30.55 8.71 -16.32
C ASN A 346 -30.02 9.67 -17.38
N LEU A 347 -29.29 9.17 -18.39
CA LEU A 347 -28.73 10.01 -19.45
C LEU A 347 -29.80 10.56 -20.40
N VAL A 348 -30.75 9.72 -20.84
CA VAL A 348 -31.84 10.16 -21.73
C VAL A 348 -32.82 11.06 -21.00
N GLU A 349 -33.14 10.79 -19.72
CA GLU A 349 -33.95 11.70 -18.93
C GLU A 349 -33.29 13.06 -18.74
N ASN A 350 -31.97 13.11 -18.51
CA ASN A 350 -31.24 14.37 -18.45
C ASN A 350 -31.33 15.13 -19.79
N ALA A 351 -31.20 14.44 -20.93
CA ALA A 351 -31.37 15.04 -22.24
C ALA A 351 -32.79 15.64 -22.44
N ILE A 352 -33.85 14.92 -22.04
CA ILE A 352 -35.24 15.44 -22.08
C ILE A 352 -35.41 16.63 -21.12
N LYS A 353 -34.77 16.57 -19.96
CA LYS A 353 -34.90 17.55 -18.89
C LYS A 353 -34.30 18.90 -19.27
N TYR A 354 -33.07 18.89 -19.79
CA TYR A 354 -32.28 20.09 -20.06
C TYR A 354 -32.28 20.53 -21.53
N GLY A 355 -32.70 19.66 -22.45
CA GLY A 355 -32.85 20.00 -23.86
C GLY A 355 -33.91 21.08 -24.09
N HIS A 356 -33.76 21.83 -25.19
CA HIS A 356 -34.75 22.78 -25.65
C HIS A 356 -36.01 22.06 -26.16
N PRO A 357 -37.22 22.58 -25.88
CA PRO A 357 -38.43 22.03 -26.47
C PRO A 357 -38.34 22.00 -28.01
N LYS A 358 -39.01 21.03 -28.65
CA LYS A 358 -39.03 20.88 -30.12
C LYS A 358 -37.70 20.52 -30.79
N THR A 359 -36.76 19.93 -30.05
CA THR A 359 -35.51 19.37 -30.61
C THR A 359 -35.50 17.85 -30.54
N SER A 360 -34.56 17.20 -31.24
CA SER A 360 -34.31 15.75 -31.07
C SER A 360 -33.27 15.46 -30.00
N ILE A 361 -33.33 14.24 -29.47
CA ILE A 361 -32.30 13.60 -28.67
C ILE A 361 -31.74 12.47 -29.51
N ASP A 362 -30.47 12.57 -29.89
CA ASP A 362 -29.85 11.62 -30.79
C ASP A 362 -29.01 10.62 -29.97
N VAL A 363 -29.40 9.35 -30.03
CA VAL A 363 -28.70 8.23 -29.39
C VAL A 363 -28.00 7.44 -30.49
N SER A 364 -26.68 7.30 -30.38
CA SER A 364 -25.87 6.55 -31.33
C SER A 364 -25.05 5.47 -30.63
N ILE A 365 -25.03 4.28 -31.23
CA ILE A 365 -24.26 3.12 -30.75
C ILE A 365 -23.24 2.77 -31.84
N THR A 366 -21.95 2.90 -31.52
CA THR A 366 -20.83 2.68 -32.45
C THR A 366 -19.68 1.93 -31.78
N LEU A 367 -18.72 1.45 -32.57
CA LEU A 367 -17.44 0.97 -32.02
C LEU A 367 -16.46 2.14 -31.89
N ALA A 368 -15.84 2.27 -30.73
CA ALA A 368 -14.88 3.33 -30.46
C ALA A 368 -13.64 3.19 -31.36
N LYS A 369 -13.35 4.21 -32.18
CA LYS A 369 -12.15 4.24 -33.04
C LYS A 369 -10.86 4.37 -32.23
N ASN A 370 -10.92 5.07 -31.10
CA ASN A 370 -9.85 5.23 -30.13
C ASN A 370 -10.38 4.90 -28.74
N THR A 371 -9.76 3.95 -28.04
CA THR A 371 -10.11 3.63 -26.66
C THR A 371 -9.66 4.77 -25.74
N PRO A 372 -10.53 5.35 -24.89
CA PRO A 372 -10.12 6.33 -23.89
C PRO A 372 -8.97 5.77 -23.04
N GLY A 373 -7.98 6.60 -22.68
CA GLY A 373 -6.78 6.16 -21.95
C GLY A 373 -7.07 5.41 -20.64
N ALA A 374 -8.21 5.68 -20.00
CA ALA A 374 -8.69 4.96 -18.82
C ALA A 374 -9.00 3.47 -19.09
N LEU A 375 -9.44 3.09 -20.30
CA LEU A 375 -9.69 1.70 -20.71
C LEU A 375 -8.48 1.03 -21.35
N ALA A 376 -7.46 1.78 -21.79
CA ALA A 376 -6.27 1.23 -22.44
C ALA A 376 -5.54 0.20 -21.55
N ARG A 377 -5.70 0.31 -20.22
CA ARG A 377 -5.17 -0.62 -19.22
C ARG A 377 -5.77 -2.03 -19.28
N TYR A 378 -6.96 -2.21 -19.87
CA TYR A 378 -7.69 -3.48 -19.85
C TYR A 378 -7.58 -4.31 -21.14
N ARG A 379 -6.82 -3.86 -22.15
CA ARG A 379 -6.61 -4.57 -23.44
C ARG A 379 -7.90 -5.18 -24.01
N HIS A 380 -8.96 -4.39 -24.13
CA HIS A 380 -10.17 -4.81 -24.81
C HIS A 380 -10.04 -4.60 -26.32
N ASP A 381 -10.19 -5.66 -27.11
CA ASP A 381 -10.09 -5.60 -28.57
C ASP A 381 -11.23 -4.77 -29.21
N ARG A 382 -12.37 -4.65 -28.53
CA ARG A 382 -13.54 -3.90 -28.96
C ARG A 382 -14.18 -3.16 -27.79
N VAL A 383 -14.54 -1.90 -28.03
CA VAL A 383 -15.22 -1.03 -27.06
C VAL A 383 -16.44 -0.42 -27.74
N LEU A 384 -17.62 -0.63 -27.16
CA LEU A 384 -18.85 0.04 -27.56
C LEU A 384 -18.84 1.47 -27.03
N ALA A 385 -19.22 2.42 -27.88
CA ALA A 385 -19.43 3.82 -27.53
C ALA A 385 -20.92 4.15 -27.75
N VAL A 386 -21.61 4.48 -26.67
CA VAL A 386 -23.00 4.94 -26.69
C VAL A 386 -23.02 6.44 -26.40
N ALA A 387 -23.31 7.24 -27.42
CA ALA A 387 -23.37 8.68 -27.30
C ALA A 387 -24.82 9.17 -27.30
N ILE A 388 -25.19 9.92 -26.26
CA ILE A 388 -26.48 10.61 -26.13
C ILE A 388 -26.22 12.10 -26.31
N ARG A 389 -26.76 12.67 -27.40
CA ARG A 389 -26.67 14.09 -27.73
C ARG A 389 -27.98 14.78 -27.42
N ASP A 390 -27.88 15.87 -26.67
CA ASP A 390 -28.97 16.82 -26.46
C ASP A 390 -28.68 18.16 -27.13
N HIS A 391 -29.76 18.87 -27.45
CA HIS A 391 -29.72 20.25 -27.92
C HIS A 391 -30.16 21.16 -26.78
N SER A 392 -29.20 21.62 -25.97
CA SER A 392 -29.43 22.47 -24.80
C SER A 392 -28.55 23.72 -24.83
N ASP A 393 -28.63 24.55 -23.78
CA ASP A 393 -27.75 25.71 -23.59
C ASP A 393 -26.25 25.33 -23.46
N GLY A 394 -25.92 24.04 -23.41
CA GLY A 394 -24.58 23.54 -23.16
C GLY A 394 -24.09 23.81 -21.74
N ILE A 395 -22.90 23.33 -21.42
CA ILE A 395 -22.31 23.37 -20.10
C ILE A 395 -20.93 24.05 -20.19
N ALA A 396 -20.71 25.07 -19.37
CA ALA A 396 -19.42 25.75 -19.32
C ALA A 396 -18.30 24.79 -18.87
N ARG A 397 -17.10 24.94 -19.45
CA ARG A 397 -15.97 24.02 -19.26
C ARG A 397 -15.55 23.84 -17.81
N GLU A 398 -15.69 24.89 -16.99
CA GLU A 398 -15.39 24.87 -15.55
C GLU A 398 -16.26 23.90 -14.74
N HIS A 399 -17.45 23.56 -15.23
CA HIS A 399 -18.37 22.66 -14.55
C HIS A 399 -18.17 21.19 -14.95
N LEU A 400 -17.63 20.90 -16.14
CA LEU A 400 -17.52 19.55 -16.69
C LEU A 400 -16.84 18.53 -15.73
N PRO A 401 -15.71 18.86 -15.07
CA PRO A 401 -15.07 17.92 -14.15
C PRO A 401 -15.94 17.55 -12.94
N ARG A 402 -16.86 18.44 -12.57
CA ARG A 402 -17.68 18.37 -11.36
C ARG A 402 -19.06 17.76 -11.59
N LEU A 403 -19.51 17.60 -12.84
CA LEU A 403 -20.85 17.08 -13.16
C LEU A 403 -21.14 15.67 -12.63
N THR A 404 -20.09 14.91 -12.31
CA THR A 404 -20.22 13.57 -11.73
C THR A 404 -20.02 13.54 -10.21
N GLU A 405 -19.83 14.71 -9.59
CA GLU A 405 -19.91 14.88 -8.13
C GLU A 405 -21.36 14.70 -7.67
N ARG A 406 -21.54 14.17 -6.46
CA ARG A 406 -22.88 13.98 -5.87
C ARG A 406 -23.49 15.33 -5.57
N PHE A 407 -24.80 15.45 -5.82
CA PHE A 407 -25.58 16.68 -5.57
C PHE A 407 -25.10 17.93 -6.30
N TYR A 408 -24.10 17.82 -7.18
CA TYR A 408 -23.56 18.95 -7.92
C TYR A 408 -24.49 19.38 -9.05
N ARG A 409 -24.66 20.69 -9.20
CA ARG A 409 -25.58 21.31 -10.16
C ARG A 409 -25.01 22.64 -10.62
N VAL A 410 -25.06 22.89 -11.93
CA VAL A 410 -24.58 24.14 -12.55
C VAL A 410 -25.39 25.35 -12.08
N ASP A 411 -26.72 25.21 -12.03
CA ASP A 411 -27.63 26.25 -11.54
C ASP A 411 -28.66 25.63 -10.60
N THR A 412 -28.54 25.93 -9.30
CA THR A 412 -29.41 25.38 -8.25
C THR A 412 -30.85 25.87 -8.36
N ALA A 413 -31.10 27.10 -8.81
CA ALA A 413 -32.45 27.67 -8.90
C ALA A 413 -33.20 27.06 -10.10
N ARG A 414 -32.59 27.07 -11.29
CA ARG A 414 -33.18 26.47 -12.49
C ARG A 414 -33.37 24.97 -12.30
N SER A 415 -32.36 24.27 -11.79
CA SER A 415 -32.43 22.82 -11.67
C SER A 415 -33.48 22.36 -10.65
N ARG A 416 -33.71 23.12 -9.56
CA ARG A 416 -34.78 22.81 -8.59
C ARG A 416 -36.16 22.94 -9.20
N ALA A 417 -36.39 23.93 -10.07
CA ALA A 417 -37.64 24.07 -10.81
C ALA A 417 -37.88 22.91 -11.78
N VAL A 418 -36.82 22.35 -12.38
CA VAL A 418 -36.92 21.17 -13.26
C VAL A 418 -36.80 19.83 -12.48
N GLY A 419 -36.67 19.87 -11.15
CA GLY A 419 -36.72 18.68 -10.27
C GLY A 419 -35.52 17.74 -10.34
N GLY A 420 -34.29 18.23 -10.56
CA GLY A 420 -33.09 17.36 -10.53
C GLY A 420 -32.71 16.94 -9.10
N THR A 421 -32.24 15.71 -8.89
CA THR A 421 -31.66 15.27 -7.61
C THR A 421 -30.15 15.60 -7.52
N GLY A 422 -29.47 15.73 -8.67
CA GLY A 422 -28.01 15.89 -8.72
C GLY A 422 -27.24 14.59 -8.45
N LEU A 423 -27.95 13.46 -8.28
CA LEU A 423 -27.34 12.15 -8.06
C LEU A 423 -27.22 11.32 -9.34
N GLY A 424 -28.07 11.58 -10.36
CA GLY A 424 -28.13 10.74 -11.57
C GLY A 424 -26.79 10.54 -12.29
N LEU A 425 -26.00 11.60 -12.50
CA LEU A 425 -24.68 11.46 -13.16
C LEU A 425 -23.62 10.79 -12.26
N ALA A 426 -23.73 10.91 -10.94
CA ALA A 426 -22.88 10.18 -10.00
C ALA A 426 -23.20 8.67 -10.03
N ILE A 427 -24.49 8.31 -10.07
CA ILE A 427 -24.95 6.93 -10.24
C ILE A 427 -24.43 6.37 -11.57
N VAL A 428 -24.59 7.10 -12.68
CA VAL A 428 -24.07 6.70 -13.99
C VAL A 428 -22.57 6.42 -13.93
N LYS A 429 -21.78 7.33 -13.34
CA LYS A 429 -20.34 7.14 -13.20
C LYS A 429 -19.98 5.84 -12.48
N HIS A 430 -20.58 5.58 -11.32
CA HIS A 430 -20.28 4.38 -10.55
C HIS A 430 -20.74 3.09 -11.25
N LEU A 431 -21.92 3.09 -11.88
CA LEU A 431 -22.40 1.93 -12.66
C LEU A 431 -21.50 1.62 -13.86
N VAL A 432 -21.09 2.66 -14.59
CA VAL A 432 -20.17 2.50 -15.73
C VAL A 432 -18.80 2.00 -15.25
N GLN A 433 -18.29 2.51 -14.13
CA GLN A 433 -17.02 2.06 -13.53
C GLN A 433 -17.08 0.59 -13.08
N ARG A 434 -18.17 0.17 -12.43
CA ARG A 434 -18.44 -1.22 -12.05
C ARG A 434 -18.44 -2.16 -13.26
N HIS A 435 -18.90 -1.68 -14.41
CA HIS A 435 -18.87 -2.38 -15.70
C HIS A 435 -17.53 -2.24 -16.46
N ARG A 436 -16.46 -1.76 -15.79
CA ARG A 436 -15.14 -1.50 -16.39
C ARG A 436 -15.18 -0.54 -17.59
N GLY A 437 -16.23 0.26 -17.68
CA GLY A 437 -16.39 1.30 -18.66
C GLY A 437 -15.84 2.64 -18.20
N THR A 438 -16.00 3.65 -19.06
CA THR A 438 -15.76 5.05 -18.71
C THR A 438 -16.80 5.93 -19.38
N MET A 439 -17.00 7.14 -18.87
CA MET A 439 -17.91 8.13 -19.45
C MET A 439 -17.14 9.41 -19.74
N THR A 440 -17.38 10.00 -20.91
CA THR A 440 -16.91 11.35 -21.25
C THR A 440 -18.10 12.27 -21.47
N ILE A 441 -17.87 13.56 -21.23
CA ILE A 441 -18.87 14.61 -21.41
C ILE A 441 -18.22 15.69 -22.26
N ASP A 442 -18.76 15.88 -23.46
CA ASP A 442 -18.34 16.92 -24.39
C ASP A 442 -19.49 17.92 -24.52
N SER A 443 -19.24 19.18 -24.17
CA SER A 443 -20.27 20.22 -24.20
C SER A 443 -19.68 21.56 -24.60
N GLU A 444 -20.46 22.32 -25.36
CA GLU A 444 -20.15 23.68 -25.77
C GLU A 444 -21.34 24.57 -25.49
N GLN A 445 -21.08 25.70 -24.84
CA GLN A 445 -22.12 26.64 -24.43
C GLN A 445 -22.85 27.21 -25.66
N GLY A 446 -24.18 27.11 -25.66
CA GLY A 446 -25.06 27.51 -26.75
C GLY A 446 -25.24 26.47 -27.87
N VAL A 447 -24.57 25.31 -27.80
CA VAL A 447 -24.67 24.25 -28.82
C VAL A 447 -25.41 23.03 -28.27
N GLY A 448 -25.02 22.55 -27.10
CA GLY A 448 -25.59 21.35 -26.48
C GLY A 448 -24.53 20.48 -25.81
N SER A 449 -24.93 19.29 -25.39
CA SER A 449 -24.03 18.35 -24.70
C SER A 449 -24.11 16.96 -25.31
N VAL A 450 -22.99 16.24 -25.25
CA VAL A 450 -22.87 14.84 -25.65
C VAL A 450 -22.28 14.05 -24.50
N PHE A 451 -23.06 13.11 -23.98
CA PHE A 451 -22.62 12.16 -22.96
C PHE A 451 -22.29 10.85 -23.66
N THR A 452 -21.03 10.42 -23.59
CA THR A 452 -20.58 9.18 -24.24
C THR A 452 -20.16 8.16 -23.19
N VAL A 453 -20.83 7.02 -23.17
CA VAL A 453 -20.50 5.86 -22.34
C VAL A 453 -19.71 4.85 -23.17
N TYR A 454 -18.54 4.46 -22.67
CA TYR A 454 -17.66 3.47 -23.29
C TYR A 454 -17.67 2.19 -22.48
N LEU A 455 -18.01 1.07 -23.11
CA LEU A 455 -18.16 -0.23 -22.45
C LEU A 455 -17.35 -1.31 -23.19
N PRO A 456 -16.66 -2.22 -22.48
CA PRO A 456 -16.02 -3.36 -23.12
C PRO A 456 -17.04 -4.21 -23.87
N ALA A 457 -16.87 -4.35 -25.18
CA ALA A 457 -17.75 -5.19 -25.98
C ALA A 457 -17.39 -6.67 -25.77
N LYS A 458 -18.41 -7.54 -25.71
CA LYS A 458 -18.17 -8.97 -25.75
C LYS A 458 -17.63 -9.33 -27.13
N ALA A 459 -16.56 -10.12 -27.18
CA ALA A 459 -16.06 -10.61 -28.45
C ALA A 459 -17.11 -11.54 -29.07
N SER A 460 -17.68 -11.18 -30.21
CA SER A 460 -18.40 -12.16 -31.03
C SER A 460 -17.43 -13.25 -31.47
N ASP A 461 -17.77 -14.51 -31.18
CA ASP A 461 -16.98 -15.73 -31.42
C ASP A 461 -16.78 -16.07 -32.91
N ASN A 462 -17.02 -15.14 -33.83
CA ASN A 462 -16.87 -15.33 -35.27
C ASN A 462 -15.47 -14.95 -35.78
N ILE A 463 -14.41 -15.51 -35.18
CA ILE A 463 -13.10 -15.65 -35.84
C ILE A 463 -12.67 -17.12 -35.77
N ARG A 464 -13.37 -17.97 -36.54
CA ARG A 464 -12.72 -19.10 -37.19
C ARG A 464 -12.59 -18.77 -38.68
N THR A 465 -11.40 -19.02 -39.21
CA THR A 465 -11.02 -18.98 -40.64
C THR A 465 -11.02 -17.61 -41.33
N LEU A 466 -9.86 -16.91 -41.33
CA LEU A 466 -9.34 -16.20 -42.52
C LEU A 466 -7.87 -15.70 -42.37
N HIS A 467 -7.02 -16.41 -41.62
CA HIS A 467 -5.56 -16.26 -41.74
C HIS A 467 -4.86 -17.62 -41.77
N ARG A 468 -5.05 -18.32 -42.88
CA ARG A 468 -4.08 -19.26 -43.45
C ARG A 468 -4.31 -19.28 -44.97
N ALA A 469 -3.59 -18.42 -45.67
CA ALA A 469 -3.20 -18.58 -47.06
C ALA A 469 -1.73 -18.18 -47.13
#